data_AF-A0A3A8F654-F1
#
_entry.id   AF-A0A3A8F654-F1
#
_cell.length_a   1.000
_cell.length_b   1.000
_cell.length_c   1.000
_cell.angle_alpha   90.00
_cell.angle_beta   90.00
_cell.angle_gamma   90.00
#
_symmetry.space_group_name_H-M   'P 1'
#
loop_
_entity.id
_entity.type
_entity.pdbx_description
1 polymer ?
#
loop_
_entity_poly.entity_id
_entity_poly.type
_entity_poly.pdbx_seq_one_letter_code
_entity_poly.pdbx_strand_id
1 'polypeptide(L)'
;MDEHFDNIFNIDCKLRLPVLVLEDDPVIQERMYKILVGFGYKDEDLNFTQTIKGAEEIYEKKHTELVLVDLGLPDGNGIDFISYMRERKNDNKTPIMVVSAWNSVDTILKALSAGASGYVLKERDDFELIFAIRSLLRGGVIIDPFVASQILKSMHHIDDDVKPSCSQHKMESNLSGRELEILILVAAGNSSREISETLSISKFTVDCHIKNIYHKLSVNSRTKAINAAKKIGLID
;
A
#
# COMPACT_ATOMS: atom_id res chain seq x y z
N MET A 1 26.71 -9.39 -10.09
CA MET A 1 26.07 -8.73 -8.93
C MET A 1 25.92 -7.28 -9.35
N ASP A 2 24.69 -6.88 -9.66
CA ASP A 2 24.40 -5.57 -10.26
C ASP A 2 24.49 -4.49 -9.18
N GLU A 3 25.33 -3.48 -9.40
CA GLU A 3 25.50 -2.29 -8.53
C GLU A 3 24.18 -1.54 -8.26
N HIS A 4 23.14 -1.79 -9.06
CA HIS A 4 21.80 -1.24 -8.85
C HIS A 4 21.06 -1.84 -7.64
N PHE A 5 21.34 -3.09 -7.27
CA PHE A 5 20.68 -3.75 -6.13
C PHE A 5 21.17 -3.23 -4.78
N ASP A 6 22.48 -2.98 -4.65
CA ASP A 6 23.08 -2.53 -3.39
C ASP A 6 22.62 -1.12 -2.97
N ASN A 7 22.29 -0.24 -3.95
CA ASN A 7 21.87 1.12 -3.65
C ASN A 7 20.43 1.22 -3.11
N ILE A 8 19.61 0.18 -3.31
CA ILE A 8 18.20 0.17 -2.86
C ILE A 8 18.11 -0.13 -1.36
N PHE A 9 19.03 -0.96 -0.86
CA PHE A 9 19.18 -1.27 0.56
C PHE A 9 20.07 -0.29 1.32
N ASN A 10 20.64 0.73 0.66
CA ASN A 10 21.47 1.70 1.35
C ASN A 10 20.63 2.53 2.35
N ILE A 11 20.82 2.26 3.64
CA ILE A 11 20.05 2.85 4.73
C ILE A 11 20.85 3.98 5.38
N ASP A 12 20.61 5.22 4.97
CA ASP A 12 20.93 6.39 5.79
C ASP A 12 19.92 6.56 6.95
N CYS A 13 19.57 5.48 7.66
CA CYS A 13 18.66 5.50 8.81
C CYS A 13 18.94 4.37 9.80
N LYS A 14 18.59 4.58 11.06
CA LYS A 14 18.81 3.62 12.15
C LYS A 14 17.82 2.45 12.02
N LEU A 15 18.33 1.21 12.04
CA LEU A 15 17.52 0.00 12.12
C LEU A 15 16.78 -0.08 13.48
N ARG A 16 15.59 -0.66 13.47
CA ARG A 16 14.75 -0.88 14.66
C ARG A 16 14.77 -2.36 15.00
N LEU A 17 15.38 -2.70 16.13
CA LEU A 17 15.68 -4.09 16.51
C LEU A 17 15.13 -4.36 17.92
N PRO A 18 14.50 -5.51 18.19
CA PRO A 18 14.20 -6.63 17.28
C PRO A 18 12.95 -6.41 16.41
N VAL A 19 12.87 -7.15 15.29
CA VAL A 19 11.69 -7.22 14.41
C VAL A 19 10.87 -8.46 14.76
N LEU A 20 9.55 -8.30 14.83
CA LEU A 20 8.60 -9.40 14.88
C LEU A 20 7.88 -9.49 13.52
N VAL A 21 7.90 -10.68 12.92
CA VAL A 21 7.19 -11.01 11.70
C VAL A 21 6.11 -12.05 12.02
N LEU A 22 4.86 -11.65 11.88
CA LEU A 22 3.67 -12.49 12.04
C LEU A 22 3.07 -12.78 10.67
N GLU A 23 3.30 -13.98 10.16
CA GLU A 23 2.95 -14.40 8.79
C GLU A 23 2.78 -15.92 8.78
N ASP A 24 1.66 -16.44 8.28
CA ASP A 24 1.36 -17.86 8.31
C ASP A 24 1.96 -18.64 7.14
N ASP A 25 2.23 -17.97 6.01
CA ASP A 25 2.87 -18.58 4.84
C ASP A 25 4.41 -18.62 4.97
N PRO A 26 5.04 -19.82 5.04
CA PRO A 26 6.49 -19.95 5.12
C PRO A 26 7.24 -19.33 3.94
N VAL A 27 6.65 -19.33 2.74
CA VAL A 27 7.26 -18.73 1.54
C VAL A 27 7.34 -17.21 1.69
N ILE A 28 6.31 -16.61 2.29
CA ILE A 28 6.29 -15.16 2.54
C ILE A 28 7.24 -14.81 3.70
N GLN A 29 7.32 -15.63 4.76
CA GLN A 29 8.33 -15.45 5.81
C GLN A 29 9.75 -15.45 5.25
N GLU A 30 10.09 -16.42 4.40
CA GLU A 30 11.40 -16.53 3.73
C GLU A 30 11.68 -15.30 2.86
N ARG A 31 10.67 -14.79 2.15
CA ARG A 31 10.77 -13.55 1.38
C ARG A 31 11.06 -12.35 2.27
N MET A 32 10.30 -12.18 3.37
CA MET A 32 10.53 -11.10 4.33
C MET A 32 11.90 -11.21 4.97
N TYR A 33 12.34 -12.42 5.31
CA TYR A 33 13.68 -12.69 5.83
C TYR A 33 14.76 -12.17 4.87
N LYS A 34 14.71 -12.53 3.58
CA LYS A 34 15.68 -12.05 2.57
C LYS A 34 15.72 -10.53 2.46
N ILE A 35 14.55 -9.89 2.47
CA ILE A 35 14.46 -8.43 2.41
C ILE A 35 15.07 -7.79 3.66
N LEU A 36 14.75 -8.30 4.85
CA LEU A 36 15.29 -7.80 6.11
C LEU A 36 16.80 -8.02 6.21
N VAL A 37 17.32 -9.19 5.83
CA VAL A 37 18.76 -9.42 5.75
C VAL A 37 19.43 -8.47 4.75
N GLY A 38 18.77 -8.16 3.63
CA GLY A 38 19.23 -7.15 2.67
C GLY A 38 19.38 -5.76 3.29
N PHE A 39 18.52 -5.40 4.25
CA PHE A 39 18.65 -4.18 5.06
C PHE A 39 19.73 -4.27 6.15
N GLY A 40 20.39 -5.41 6.35
CA GLY A 40 21.44 -5.61 7.34
C GLY A 40 20.95 -6.08 8.72
N TYR A 41 19.71 -6.57 8.82
CA TYR A 41 19.26 -7.29 10.02
C TYR A 41 19.99 -8.64 10.15
N LYS A 42 20.31 -9.04 11.37
CA LYS A 42 20.87 -10.37 11.66
C LYS A 42 19.79 -11.32 12.13
N ASP A 43 20.06 -12.62 12.06
CA ASP A 43 19.11 -13.66 12.51
C ASP A 43 18.65 -13.47 13.96
N GLU A 44 19.55 -13.00 14.84
CA GLU A 44 19.23 -12.73 16.26
C GLU A 44 18.25 -11.55 16.46
N ASP A 45 18.13 -10.66 15.48
CA ASP A 45 17.23 -9.51 15.50
C ASP A 45 15.83 -9.85 14.99
N LEU A 46 15.64 -11.02 14.37
CA LEU A 46 14.42 -11.40 13.67
C LEU A 46 13.66 -12.49 14.42
N ASN A 47 12.38 -12.24 14.69
CA ASN A 47 11.50 -13.20 15.34
C ASN A 47 10.33 -13.50 14.40
N PHE A 48 10.19 -14.76 13.98
CA PHE A 48 9.11 -15.20 13.10
C PHE A 48 8.10 -16.05 13.87
N THR A 49 6.82 -15.88 13.55
CA THR A 49 5.72 -16.68 14.09
C THR A 49 4.59 -16.75 13.07
N GLN A 50 3.82 -17.84 13.11
CA GLN A 50 2.71 -18.11 12.19
C GLN A 50 1.34 -17.93 12.82
N THR A 51 1.29 -17.57 14.11
CA THR A 51 0.06 -17.47 14.89
C THR A 51 0.06 -16.22 15.76
N ILE A 52 -1.12 -15.64 15.97
CA ILE A 52 -1.34 -14.51 16.89
C ILE A 52 -0.86 -14.89 18.28
N LYS A 53 -1.22 -16.07 18.78
CA LYS A 53 -0.78 -16.53 20.10
C LYS A 53 0.74 -16.55 20.23
N GLY A 54 1.46 -17.04 19.20
CA GLY A 54 2.92 -17.03 19.20
C GLY A 54 3.50 -15.62 19.18
N ALA A 55 2.86 -14.69 18.46
CA ALA A 55 3.25 -13.28 18.43
C ALA A 55 3.04 -12.59 19.79
N GLU A 56 1.94 -12.88 20.47
CA GLU A 56 1.68 -12.39 21.83
C GLU A 56 2.75 -12.88 22.80
N GLU A 57 3.10 -14.17 22.78
CA GLU A 57 4.15 -14.72 23.64
C GLU A 57 5.52 -14.07 23.39
N ILE A 58 5.88 -13.84 22.12
CA ILE A 58 7.13 -13.16 21.77
C ILE A 58 7.10 -11.72 22.25
N TYR A 59 6.01 -10.98 21.98
CA TYR A 59 5.86 -9.58 22.36
C TYR A 59 5.81 -9.37 23.88
N GLU A 60 5.31 -10.34 24.64
CA GLU A 60 5.35 -10.31 26.10
C GLU A 60 6.75 -10.54 26.65
N LYS A 61 7.48 -11.52 26.11
CA LYS A 61 8.79 -11.96 26.62
C LYS A 61 9.97 -11.13 26.12
N LYS A 62 9.85 -10.54 24.93
CA LYS A 62 10.93 -9.82 24.25
C LYS A 62 10.54 -8.37 23.98
N HIS A 63 11.54 -7.51 23.88
CA HIS A 63 11.36 -6.17 23.31
C HIS A 63 11.19 -6.29 21.81
N THR A 64 10.36 -5.44 21.22
CA THR A 64 10.09 -5.39 19.78
C THR A 64 10.05 -3.94 19.34
N GLU A 65 10.80 -3.58 18.30
CA GLU A 65 10.85 -2.20 17.79
C GLU A 65 10.24 -2.02 16.40
N LEU A 66 9.91 -3.11 15.72
CA LEU A 66 9.20 -3.13 14.45
C LEU A 66 8.36 -4.40 14.36
N VAL A 67 7.13 -4.27 13.85
CA VAL A 67 6.26 -5.42 13.56
C VAL A 67 5.86 -5.42 12.09
N LEU A 68 6.03 -6.55 11.43
CA LEU A 68 5.38 -6.87 10.16
C LEU A 68 4.30 -7.91 10.44
N VAL A 69 3.06 -7.65 10.02
CA VAL A 69 1.92 -8.50 10.37
C VAL A 69 1.02 -8.75 9.17
N ASP A 70 0.68 -10.01 8.91
CA ASP A 70 -0.45 -10.35 8.06
C ASP A 70 -1.77 -10.34 8.85
N LEU A 71 -2.86 -10.07 8.14
CA LEU A 71 -4.20 -10.08 8.70
C LEU A 71 -4.87 -11.45 8.65
N GLY A 72 -4.53 -12.29 7.66
CA GLY A 72 -5.14 -13.61 7.49
C GLY A 72 -4.35 -14.68 8.23
N LEU A 73 -4.64 -14.89 9.51
CA LEU A 73 -3.89 -15.85 10.34
C LEU A 73 -4.78 -17.05 10.70
N PRO A 74 -4.19 -18.24 10.93
CA PRO A 74 -4.94 -19.46 11.23
C PRO A 74 -5.72 -19.40 12.55
N ASP A 75 -5.30 -18.56 13.49
CA ASP A 75 -5.90 -18.40 14.82
C ASP A 75 -6.63 -17.06 15.02
N GLY A 76 -6.82 -16.25 13.97
CA GLY A 76 -7.63 -15.04 14.05
C GLY A 76 -7.27 -13.96 13.02
N ASN A 77 -7.66 -12.72 13.30
CA ASN A 77 -7.32 -11.57 12.46
C ASN A 77 -6.13 -10.81 13.04
N GLY A 78 -5.12 -10.51 12.21
CA GLY A 78 -3.98 -9.71 12.63
C GLY A 78 -4.34 -8.35 13.24
N ILE A 79 -5.49 -7.75 12.89
CA ILE A 79 -6.00 -6.51 13.51
C ILE A 79 -6.20 -6.66 15.02
N ASP A 80 -6.59 -7.85 15.49
CA ASP A 80 -6.78 -8.13 16.91
C ASP A 80 -5.44 -8.07 17.64
N PHE A 81 -4.38 -8.62 17.02
CA PHE A 81 -3.01 -8.50 17.54
C PHE A 81 -2.51 -7.05 17.58
N ILE A 82 -2.82 -6.25 16.56
CA ILE A 82 -2.46 -4.82 16.52
C ILE A 82 -3.13 -4.08 17.69
N SER A 83 -4.43 -4.30 17.89
CA SER A 83 -5.20 -3.70 18.99
C SER A 83 -4.64 -4.10 20.35
N TYR A 84 -4.38 -5.40 20.51
CA TYR A 84 -3.74 -5.97 21.70
C TYR A 84 -2.41 -5.29 22.05
N MET A 85 -1.54 -5.05 21.06
CA MET A 85 -0.25 -4.38 21.28
C MET A 85 -0.42 -2.95 21.80
N ARG A 86 -1.39 -2.20 21.27
CA ARG A 86 -1.67 -0.81 21.67
C ARG A 86 -2.27 -0.74 23.07
N GLU A 87 -3.20 -1.63 23.40
CA GLU A 87 -3.90 -1.62 24.68
C GLU A 87 -3.01 -2.04 25.86
N ARG A 88 -2.20 -3.10 25.70
CA ARG A 88 -1.60 -3.78 26.86
C ARG A 88 -0.32 -3.13 27.40
N LYS A 89 0.45 -2.45 26.56
CA LYS A 89 1.72 -1.78 26.94
C LYS A 89 1.69 -0.25 26.82
N ASN A 90 0.55 0.34 26.42
CA ASN A 90 0.48 1.74 25.99
C ASN A 90 1.58 2.06 24.95
N ASP A 91 1.93 1.05 24.14
CA ASP A 91 3.01 1.14 23.18
C ASP A 91 2.50 1.83 21.92
N ASN A 92 2.55 3.16 21.96
CA ASN A 92 2.23 4.01 20.81
C ASN A 92 3.46 4.29 19.92
N LYS A 93 4.60 3.67 20.21
CA LYS A 93 5.87 4.02 19.56
C LYS A 93 6.37 2.96 18.59
N THR A 94 6.01 1.69 18.81
CA THR A 94 6.42 0.60 17.93
C THR A 94 5.67 0.67 16.60
N PRO A 95 6.36 0.92 15.47
CA PRO A 95 5.76 0.92 14.16
C PRO A 95 5.28 -0.48 13.79
N ILE A 96 4.08 -0.54 13.23
CA ILE A 96 3.45 -1.78 12.77
C ILE A 96 3.14 -1.62 11.28
N MET A 97 3.70 -2.47 10.43
CA MET A 97 3.37 -2.56 9.02
C MET A 97 2.48 -3.78 8.79
N VAL A 98 1.31 -3.55 8.21
CA VAL A 98 0.49 -4.64 7.70
C VAL A 98 0.99 -5.04 6.32
N VAL A 99 1.20 -6.35 6.11
CA VAL A 99 1.53 -6.93 4.81
C VAL A 99 0.49 -8.00 4.51
N SER A 100 -0.52 -7.68 3.69
CA SER A 100 -1.67 -8.59 3.49
C SER A 100 -2.11 -8.73 2.04
N ALA A 101 -2.74 -9.86 1.71
CA ALA A 101 -3.41 -10.07 0.42
C ALA A 101 -4.75 -9.32 0.33
N TRP A 102 -5.31 -8.95 1.48
CA TRP A 102 -6.58 -8.26 1.56
C TRP A 102 -6.39 -6.81 1.09
N ASN A 103 -7.25 -6.32 0.20
CA ASN A 103 -7.15 -4.97 -0.36
C ASN A 103 -8.43 -4.15 -0.15
N SER A 104 -9.36 -4.66 0.66
CA SER A 104 -10.60 -3.97 0.94
C SER A 104 -10.34 -2.71 1.74
N VAL A 105 -11.03 -1.64 1.37
CA VAL A 105 -10.95 -0.33 2.02
C VAL A 105 -11.24 -0.43 3.51
N ASP A 106 -12.30 -1.16 3.86
CA ASP A 106 -12.72 -1.35 5.25
C ASP A 106 -11.65 -2.05 6.07
N THR A 107 -11.02 -3.10 5.53
CA THR A 107 -9.93 -3.83 6.17
C THR A 107 -8.73 -2.93 6.45
N ILE A 108 -8.34 -2.13 5.45
CA ILE A 108 -7.23 -1.18 5.55
C ILE A 108 -7.52 -0.13 6.63
N LEU A 109 -8.73 0.46 6.64
CA LEU A 109 -9.12 1.46 7.62
C LEU A 109 -9.17 0.89 9.03
N LYS A 110 -9.68 -0.33 9.20
CA LYS A 110 -9.69 -1.03 10.49
C LYS A 110 -8.29 -1.28 11.01
N ALA A 111 -7.37 -1.72 10.16
CA ALA A 111 -5.97 -1.93 10.53
C ALA A 111 -5.28 -0.63 10.97
N LEU A 112 -5.46 0.46 10.22
CA LEU A 112 -4.91 1.76 10.59
C LEU A 112 -5.54 2.31 11.87
N SER A 113 -6.86 2.16 12.04
CA SER A 113 -7.58 2.59 13.25
C SER A 113 -7.16 1.78 14.49
N ALA A 114 -6.81 0.51 14.32
CA ALA A 114 -6.21 -0.31 15.38
C ALA A 114 -4.78 0.13 15.75
N GLY A 115 -4.16 1.00 14.95
CA GLY A 115 -2.86 1.60 15.22
C GLY A 115 -1.73 1.09 14.32
N ALA A 116 -2.03 0.48 13.17
CA ALA A 116 -1.02 0.21 12.15
C ALA A 116 -0.40 1.53 11.63
N SER A 117 0.91 1.52 11.40
CA SER A 117 1.69 2.65 10.89
C SER A 117 1.84 2.65 9.37
N GLY A 118 1.53 1.53 8.71
CA GLY A 118 1.57 1.37 7.26
C GLY A 118 0.86 0.11 6.80
N TYR A 119 0.53 0.07 5.51
CA TYR A 119 -0.16 -1.06 4.87
C TYR A 119 0.43 -1.33 3.48
N VAL A 120 0.74 -2.59 3.20
CA VAL A 120 1.32 -3.05 1.92
C VAL A 120 0.59 -4.32 1.48
N LEU A 121 0.40 -4.45 0.15
CA LEU A 121 -0.19 -5.65 -0.43
C LEU A 121 0.88 -6.74 -0.67
N LYS A 122 0.58 -7.99 -0.32
CA LYS A 122 1.48 -9.16 -0.54
C LYS A 122 1.88 -9.34 -2.00
N GLU A 123 0.99 -8.98 -2.94
CA GLU A 123 1.18 -9.07 -4.40
C GLU A 123 2.19 -8.05 -4.97
N ARG A 124 2.60 -7.06 -4.17
CA ARG A 124 3.62 -6.08 -4.59
C ARG A 124 4.97 -6.77 -4.79
N ASP A 125 5.79 -6.21 -5.67
CA ASP A 125 7.16 -6.69 -5.88
C ASP A 125 8.08 -6.36 -4.68
N ASP A 126 9.28 -6.93 -4.69
CA ASP A 126 10.24 -6.73 -3.60
C ASP A 126 10.67 -5.27 -3.47
N PHE A 127 10.76 -4.52 -4.58
CA PHE A 127 11.17 -3.12 -4.56
C PHE A 127 10.14 -2.24 -3.86
N GLU A 128 8.85 -2.49 -4.08
CA GLU A 128 7.76 -1.80 -3.40
C GLU A 128 7.75 -2.11 -1.90
N LEU A 129 7.98 -3.37 -1.49
CA LEU A 129 8.06 -3.75 -0.08
C LEU A 129 9.30 -3.16 0.61
N ILE A 130 10.46 -3.17 -0.07
CA ILE A 130 11.69 -2.51 0.40
C ILE A 130 11.45 -1.01 0.59
N PHE A 131 10.87 -0.34 -0.41
CA PHE A 131 10.54 1.08 -0.29
C PHE A 131 9.61 1.35 0.90
N ALA A 132 8.64 0.46 1.12
CA ALA A 132 7.70 0.56 2.21
C ALA A 132 8.39 0.43 3.59
N ILE A 133 9.18 -0.61 3.79
CA ILE A 133 9.91 -0.82 5.05
C ILE A 133 10.88 0.34 5.29
N ARG A 134 11.60 0.79 4.26
CA ARG A 134 12.57 1.90 4.38
C ARG A 134 11.91 3.20 4.84
N SER A 135 10.76 3.57 4.28
CA SER A 135 10.13 4.84 4.70
C SER A 135 9.48 4.73 6.07
N LEU A 136 9.02 3.54 6.47
CA LEU A 136 8.57 3.29 7.85
C LEU A 136 9.73 3.44 8.86
N LEU A 137 10.92 2.90 8.55
CA LEU A 137 12.11 3.02 9.40
C LEU A 137 12.57 4.47 9.57
N ARG A 138 12.36 5.32 8.56
CA ARG A 138 12.61 6.78 8.63
C ARG A 138 11.59 7.56 9.47
N GLY A 139 10.64 6.87 10.10
CA GLY A 139 9.55 7.50 10.85
C GLY A 139 8.46 8.10 9.96
N GLY A 140 8.47 7.79 8.67
CA GLY A 140 7.40 8.15 7.76
C GLY A 140 6.19 7.25 7.97
N VAL A 141 5.00 7.82 7.85
CA VAL A 141 3.76 7.07 7.70
C VAL A 141 3.57 6.83 6.21
N ILE A 142 3.69 5.59 5.76
CA ILE A 142 3.39 5.25 4.37
C ILE A 142 1.94 4.87 4.29
N ILE A 143 1.17 5.83 3.81
CA ILE A 143 -0.17 5.57 3.34
C ILE A 143 -0.08 5.47 1.82
N ASP A 144 -0.27 4.26 1.29
CA ASP A 144 -0.41 4.07 -0.16
C ASP A 144 -1.49 5.04 -0.69
N PRO A 145 -1.29 5.72 -1.83
CA PRO A 145 -2.25 6.68 -2.37
C PRO A 145 -3.69 6.13 -2.49
N PHE A 146 -3.86 4.83 -2.73
CA PHE A 146 -5.14 4.14 -2.65
C PHE A 146 -5.70 4.21 -1.23
N VAL A 147 -4.92 3.81 -0.22
CA VAL A 147 -5.31 3.88 1.19
C VAL A 147 -5.61 5.33 1.62
N ALA A 148 -4.78 6.29 1.22
CA ALA A 148 -4.98 7.72 1.50
C ALA A 148 -6.30 8.20 0.90
N SER A 149 -6.56 7.84 -0.36
CA SER A 149 -7.79 8.22 -1.04
C SER A 149 -9.04 7.65 -0.35
N GLN A 150 -8.91 6.54 0.34
CA GLN A 150 -10.00 5.87 1.02
C GLN A 150 -10.21 6.41 2.44
N ILE A 151 -9.13 6.67 3.19
CA ILE A 151 -9.18 7.42 4.46
C ILE A 151 -9.85 8.77 4.24
N LEU A 152 -9.43 9.51 3.21
CA LEU A 152 -10.02 10.81 2.87
C LEU A 152 -11.52 10.67 2.58
N LYS A 153 -11.94 9.68 1.78
CA LYS A 153 -13.37 9.42 1.51
C LYS A 153 -14.17 9.12 2.78
N SER A 154 -13.60 8.40 3.74
CA SER A 154 -14.25 8.09 5.02
C SER A 154 -14.29 9.29 5.97
N MET A 155 -13.33 10.22 5.88
CA MET A 155 -13.31 11.47 6.64
C MET A 155 -14.29 12.52 6.09
N HIS A 156 -14.62 12.49 4.80
CA HIS A 156 -15.59 13.38 4.14
C HIS A 156 -17.08 13.08 4.48
N HIS A 157 -17.36 12.48 5.64
CA HIS A 157 -18.69 12.57 6.27
C HIS A 157 -18.89 13.84 7.09
N ILE A 158 -17.90 14.73 7.16
CA ILE A 158 -18.06 16.07 7.74
C ILE A 158 -17.42 17.09 6.79
N ASP A 159 -18.29 17.96 6.28
CA ASP A 159 -18.08 19.24 5.62
C ASP A 159 -17.37 19.28 4.25
N ASP A 160 -18.17 19.74 3.28
CA ASP A 160 -17.77 20.36 2.03
C ASP A 160 -16.76 21.51 2.28
N ASP A 161 -15.94 21.78 1.26
CA ASP A 161 -14.99 22.91 1.14
C ASP A 161 -13.67 22.84 1.92
N VAL A 162 -12.70 22.04 1.43
CA VAL A 162 -11.37 22.54 0.97
C VAL A 162 -10.75 21.51 0.01
N LYS A 163 -10.57 21.86 -1.27
CA LYS A 163 -9.98 21.01 -2.32
C LYS A 163 -8.46 21.18 -2.43
N PRO A 164 -7.65 20.10 -2.40
CA PRO A 164 -6.50 19.96 -3.28
C PRO A 164 -6.99 19.43 -4.64
N SER A 165 -6.46 19.97 -5.73
CA SER A 165 -6.93 19.77 -7.11
C SER A 165 -6.70 18.34 -7.64
N CYS A 166 -7.46 17.37 -7.14
CA CYS A 166 -7.88 16.18 -7.85
C CYS A 166 -9.38 16.31 -8.04
N SER A 167 -9.80 16.64 -9.25
CA SER A 167 -11.22 16.75 -9.64
C SER A 167 -11.94 15.41 -9.45
N GLN A 168 -12.40 15.16 -8.22
CA GLN A 168 -13.43 14.20 -7.91
C GLN A 168 -14.75 14.78 -8.42
N HIS A 169 -15.09 14.50 -9.67
CA HIS A 169 -16.50 14.53 -10.05
C HIS A 169 -17.19 13.40 -9.31
N LYS A 170 -18.34 13.73 -8.72
CA LYS A 170 -19.35 12.81 -8.18
C LYS A 170 -19.37 11.50 -8.96
N MET A 171 -19.65 10.42 -8.25
CA MET A 171 -19.86 9.07 -8.77
C MET A 171 -21.14 9.04 -9.62
N GLU A 172 -21.13 9.77 -10.73
CA GLU A 172 -21.99 9.55 -11.88
C GLU A 172 -21.34 8.42 -12.69
N SER A 173 -22.16 7.56 -13.28
CA SER A 173 -21.73 6.43 -14.12
C SER A 173 -20.95 6.83 -15.39
N ASN A 174 -20.59 8.10 -15.51
CA ASN A 174 -19.99 8.71 -16.68
C ASN A 174 -18.52 9.10 -16.40
N LEU A 175 -17.70 9.07 -17.44
CA LEU A 175 -16.36 9.65 -17.39
C LEU A 175 -16.47 11.16 -17.21
N SER A 176 -15.64 11.73 -16.34
CA SER A 176 -15.47 13.18 -16.24
C SER A 176 -14.80 13.73 -17.50
N GLY A 177 -14.94 15.03 -17.78
CA GLY A 177 -14.30 15.66 -18.94
C GLY A 177 -12.79 15.40 -18.99
N ARG A 178 -12.11 15.40 -17.83
CA ARG A 178 -10.68 15.11 -17.74
C ARG A 178 -10.33 13.66 -18.05
N GLU A 179 -11.17 12.72 -17.60
CA GLU A 179 -11.01 11.31 -17.93
C GLU A 179 -11.27 11.03 -19.41
N LEU A 180 -12.21 11.75 -20.03
CA LEU A 180 -12.47 11.67 -21.46
C LEU A 180 -11.28 12.18 -22.28
N GLU A 181 -10.71 13.33 -21.94
CA GLU A 181 -9.48 13.86 -22.57
C GLU A 181 -8.33 12.86 -22.51
N ILE A 182 -8.11 12.25 -21.34
CA ILE A 182 -7.05 11.25 -21.15
C ILE A 182 -7.35 9.99 -21.97
N LEU A 183 -8.60 9.53 -22.00
CA LEU A 183 -9.03 8.38 -22.81
C LEU A 183 -8.84 8.61 -24.31
N ILE A 184 -9.09 9.82 -24.82
CA ILE A 184 -8.85 10.20 -26.22
C ILE A 184 -7.34 10.10 -26.53
N LEU A 185 -6.48 10.64 -25.68
CA LEU A 185 -5.02 10.56 -25.88
C LEU A 185 -4.51 9.11 -25.79
N VAL A 186 -5.09 8.29 -24.91
CA VAL A 186 -4.83 6.85 -24.84
C VAL A 186 -5.25 6.14 -26.13
N ALA A 187 -6.41 6.48 -26.69
CA ALA A 187 -6.88 5.94 -27.97
C ALA A 187 -5.99 6.35 -29.16
N ALA A 188 -5.43 7.56 -29.12
CA ALA A 188 -4.45 8.06 -30.09
C ALA A 188 -3.04 7.43 -29.95
N GLY A 189 -2.83 6.50 -29.02
CA GLY A 189 -1.56 5.75 -28.88
C GLY A 189 -0.54 6.37 -27.92
N ASN A 190 -0.85 7.49 -27.28
CA ASN A 190 0.08 8.19 -26.39
C ASN A 190 0.39 7.37 -25.11
N SER A 191 1.65 7.36 -24.70
CA SER A 191 2.13 6.84 -23.43
C SER A 191 1.74 7.77 -22.27
N SER A 192 1.72 7.25 -21.04
CA SER A 192 1.42 8.08 -19.86
C SER A 192 2.37 9.28 -19.72
N ARG A 193 3.60 9.17 -20.24
CA ARG A 193 4.57 10.26 -20.25
C ARG A 193 4.18 11.36 -21.23
N GLU A 194 3.86 11.01 -22.48
CA GLU A 194 3.43 11.97 -23.49
C GLU A 194 2.13 12.67 -23.09
N ILE A 195 1.21 11.93 -22.46
CA ILE A 195 -0.03 12.50 -21.90
C ILE A 195 0.30 13.48 -20.78
N SER A 196 1.25 13.14 -19.90
CA SER A 196 1.64 13.99 -18.78
C SER A 196 2.23 15.33 -19.25
N GLU A 197 3.02 15.29 -20.32
CA GLU A 197 3.61 16.46 -20.97
C GLU A 197 2.54 17.30 -21.69
N THR A 198 1.66 16.64 -22.47
CA THR A 198 0.55 17.29 -23.20
C THR A 198 -0.41 18.01 -22.26
N LEU A 199 -0.70 17.39 -21.11
CA LEU A 199 -1.70 17.85 -20.16
C LEU A 199 -1.10 18.63 -18.98
N SER A 200 0.22 18.84 -18.97
CA SER A 200 0.97 19.54 -17.91
C SER A 200 0.67 19.03 -16.50
N ILE A 201 0.59 17.71 -16.33
CA ILE A 201 0.37 17.03 -15.04
C ILE A 201 1.44 15.96 -14.83
N SER A 202 1.55 15.42 -13.61
CA SER A 202 2.54 14.36 -13.37
C SER A 202 2.15 13.05 -14.06
N LYS A 203 3.14 12.26 -14.50
CA LYS A 203 2.92 10.90 -15.02
C LYS A 203 2.10 10.04 -14.03
N PHE A 204 2.38 10.17 -12.74
CA PHE A 204 1.64 9.48 -11.69
C PHE A 204 0.15 9.86 -11.67
N THR A 205 -0.16 11.14 -11.86
CA THR A 205 -1.55 11.65 -11.98
C THR A 205 -2.25 11.05 -13.21
N VAL A 206 -1.55 10.93 -14.33
CA VAL A 206 -2.08 10.27 -15.54
C VAL A 206 -2.38 8.80 -15.29
N ASP A 207 -1.45 8.05 -14.68
CA ASP A 207 -1.62 6.63 -14.40
C ASP A 207 -2.81 6.37 -13.45
N CYS A 208 -3.03 7.28 -12.48
CA CYS A 208 -4.19 7.25 -11.60
C CYS A 208 -5.51 7.46 -12.37
N HIS A 209 -5.57 8.45 -13.28
CA HIS A 209 -6.75 8.67 -14.12
C HIS A 209 -7.04 7.48 -15.05
N ILE A 210 -6.02 6.89 -15.66
CA ILE A 210 -6.16 5.70 -16.51
C ILE A 210 -6.77 4.53 -15.72
N LYS A 211 -6.31 4.32 -14.47
CA LYS A 211 -6.88 3.29 -13.59
C LYS A 211 -8.35 3.54 -13.28
N ASN A 212 -8.74 4.79 -13.01
CA ASN A 212 -10.14 5.16 -12.76
C ASN A 212 -11.01 4.99 -14.02
N ILE A 213 -10.50 5.34 -15.20
CA ILE A 213 -11.18 5.12 -16.48
C ILE A 213 -11.46 3.63 -16.68
N TYR A 214 -10.46 2.77 -16.44
CA TYR A 214 -10.60 1.32 -16.60
C TYR A 214 -11.65 0.75 -15.64
N HIS A 215 -11.64 1.23 -14.39
CA HIS A 215 -12.64 0.85 -13.40
C HIS A 215 -14.05 1.28 -13.82
N LYS A 216 -14.23 2.53 -14.27
CA LYS A 216 -15.53 3.04 -14.75
C LYS A 216 -16.05 2.31 -15.99
N LEU A 217 -15.14 1.89 -16.88
CA LEU A 217 -15.47 1.11 -18.07
C LEU A 217 -15.56 -0.41 -17.80
N SER A 218 -15.35 -0.87 -16.57
CA SER A 218 -15.33 -2.29 -16.19
C SER A 218 -14.34 -3.14 -17.03
N VAL A 219 -13.14 -2.61 -17.27
CA VAL A 219 -12.09 -3.26 -18.06
C VAL A 219 -10.76 -3.27 -17.31
N ASN A 220 -9.82 -4.09 -17.77
CA ASN A 220 -8.51 -4.26 -17.14
C ASN A 220 -7.33 -4.11 -18.11
N SER A 221 -7.57 -3.67 -19.36
CA SER A 221 -6.50 -3.45 -20.32
C SER A 221 -6.79 -2.27 -21.24
N ARG A 222 -5.72 -1.66 -21.74
CA ARG A 222 -5.76 -0.53 -22.68
C ARG A 222 -6.62 -0.84 -23.90
N THR A 223 -6.39 -1.98 -24.53
CA THR A 223 -7.15 -2.41 -25.71
C THR A 223 -8.64 -2.60 -25.40
N LYS A 224 -8.98 -3.18 -24.24
CA LYS A 224 -10.37 -3.33 -23.81
C LYS A 224 -11.03 -1.99 -23.52
N ALA A 225 -10.30 -1.03 -22.93
CA ALA A 225 -10.80 0.31 -22.68
C ALA A 225 -11.12 1.07 -23.97
N ILE A 226 -10.23 1.00 -24.96
CA ILE A 226 -10.45 1.61 -26.28
C ILE A 226 -11.67 0.98 -26.96
N ASN A 227 -11.78 -0.36 -26.96
CA ASN A 227 -12.91 -1.05 -27.56
C ASN A 227 -14.24 -0.76 -26.85
N ALA A 228 -14.22 -0.71 -25.51
CA ALA A 228 -15.39 -0.35 -24.71
C ALA A 228 -15.84 1.07 -25.03
N ALA A 229 -14.91 2.02 -25.09
CA ALA A 229 -15.18 3.43 -25.37
C ALA A 229 -15.73 3.67 -26.79
N LYS A 230 -15.22 2.95 -27.81
CA LYS A 230 -15.80 2.95 -29.16
C LYS A 230 -17.24 2.41 -29.18
N LYS A 231 -17.50 1.31 -28.47
CA LYS A 231 -18.82 0.67 -28.43
C LYS A 231 -19.92 1.57 -27.83
N ILE A 232 -19.55 2.45 -26.91
CA ILE A 232 -20.46 3.41 -26.26
C ILE A 232 -20.40 4.82 -26.86
N GLY A 233 -19.67 5.01 -27.96
CA GLY A 233 -19.64 6.27 -28.72
C GLY A 233 -18.89 7.42 -28.03
N LEU A 234 -17.97 7.12 -27.11
CA LEU A 234 -17.16 8.15 -26.43
C LEU A 234 -15.93 8.58 -27.23
N ILE A 235 -15.48 7.75 -28.17
CA ILE A 235 -14.35 8.00 -29.07
C ILE A 235 -14.62 7.30 -30.41
N ASP A 236 -14.10 7.86 -31.50
CA ASP A 236 -14.28 7.34 -32.87
C ASP A 236 -13.25 6.25 -33.24
#